data_AF-A0A3P6FV69-F1
#
_entry.id   AF-A0A3P6FV69-F1
#
_cell.length_a   1.000
_cell.length_b   1.000
_cell.length_c   1.000
_cell.angle_alpha   90.00
_cell.angle_beta   90.00
_cell.angle_gamma   90.00
#
_symmetry.space_group_name_H-M   'P 1'
#
loop_
_entity.id
_entity.type
_entity.pdbx_description
1 polymer ?
#
loop_
_entity_poly.entity_id
_entity_poly.type
_entity_poly.pdbx_seq_one_letter_code
_entity_poly.pdbx_strand_id
1 'polypeptide(L)'
;MAMSVWWTMSLKRHILRKELPFMIGHFLYASLFSSITNTLCVCFLEKLSCKFIILFSLSRSRALSTKYSSSQQEASRPFDCGQERFLIGEGSVVIVLQEIEHAKKRGAKVYAELCGYGIMKSSWHLGDAHHITQPPEDGKGAILAMSVALRHVN
;
A
#
# COMPACT_ATOMS: atom_id res chain seq x y z
N MET A 1 -2.01 -40.25 3.46
CA MET A 1 -2.45 -39.65 4.75
C MET A 1 -1.31 -38.74 5.21
N ALA A 2 -1.63 -37.46 5.42
CA ALA A 2 -0.70 -36.39 5.72
C ALA A 2 0.07 -36.60 7.03
N MET A 3 1.30 -36.08 7.08
CA MET A 3 2.09 -35.59 8.23
C MET A 3 3.57 -35.72 7.86
N SER A 4 4.44 -34.72 7.91
CA SER A 4 4.31 -33.35 8.39
C SER A 4 5.63 -32.64 8.04
N VAL A 5 5.51 -31.55 7.30
CA VAL A 5 6.57 -30.67 6.76
C VAL A 5 7.16 -29.78 7.88
N TRP A 6 7.52 -30.36 9.02
CA TRP A 6 7.86 -29.61 10.24
C TRP A 6 9.36 -29.47 10.52
N TRP A 7 10.25 -29.98 9.66
CA TRP A 7 11.64 -30.21 10.08
C TRP A 7 12.74 -29.27 9.53
N THR A 8 12.45 -28.32 8.64
CA THR A 8 13.51 -27.46 8.07
C THR A 8 13.62 -26.04 8.66
N MET A 9 12.93 -25.71 9.76
CA MET A 9 13.03 -24.38 10.41
C MET A 9 13.63 -24.37 11.83
N SER A 10 14.38 -25.41 12.23
CA SER A 10 15.00 -25.44 13.58
C SER A 10 16.48 -25.03 13.63
N LEU A 11 17.25 -25.07 12.52
CA LEU A 11 18.72 -24.99 12.59
C LEU A 11 19.40 -23.67 12.17
N LYS A 12 18.67 -22.55 12.03
CA LYS A 12 19.28 -21.22 11.77
C LYS A 12 18.80 -20.12 12.72
N ARG A 13 18.34 -20.47 13.93
CA ARG A 13 17.93 -19.49 14.96
C ARG A 13 19.06 -18.94 15.84
N HIS A 14 20.29 -19.43 15.73
CA HIS A 14 21.37 -19.09 16.68
C HIS A 14 22.50 -18.19 16.16
N ILE A 15 22.59 -17.89 14.87
CA ILE A 15 23.75 -17.15 14.31
C ILE A 15 23.42 -15.70 13.88
N LEU A 16 22.14 -15.29 13.84
CA LEU A 16 21.73 -13.96 13.34
C LEU A 16 21.15 -13.02 14.41
N ARG A 17 21.50 -13.21 15.69
CA ARG A 17 20.88 -12.46 16.81
C ARG A 17 21.72 -11.31 17.38
N LYS A 18 22.75 -10.84 16.67
CA LYS A 18 23.50 -9.66 17.09
C LYS A 18 23.65 -8.71 15.89
N GLU A 19 23.04 -7.54 16.02
CA GLU A 19 23.31 -6.32 15.23
C GLU A 19 22.82 -6.26 13.77
N LEU A 20 21.55 -6.61 13.47
CA LEU A 20 20.92 -6.23 12.18
C LEU A 20 19.46 -5.80 12.40
N PRO A 21 19.06 -4.56 12.02
CA PRO A 21 17.76 -4.01 12.38
C PRO A 21 16.63 -4.71 11.63
N PHE A 22 15.52 -4.88 12.37
CA PHE A 22 14.26 -5.59 12.12
C PHE A 22 13.56 -5.38 10.74
N MET A 23 14.12 -4.59 9.80
CA MET A 23 13.53 -4.30 8.49
C MET A 23 13.93 -5.26 7.37
N ILE A 24 15.10 -5.89 7.45
CA ILE A 24 15.63 -6.70 6.34
C ILE A 24 14.95 -8.09 6.28
N GLY A 25 14.49 -8.61 7.42
CA GLY A 25 13.88 -9.94 7.51
C GLY A 25 12.52 -10.10 6.81
N HIS A 26 11.66 -9.08 6.86
CA HIS A 26 10.33 -9.14 6.24
C HIS A 26 10.38 -8.98 4.71
N PHE A 27 11.28 -8.15 4.20
CA PHE A 27 11.44 -7.93 2.77
C PHE A 27 12.03 -9.17 2.07
N LEU A 28 13.04 -9.82 2.68
CA LEU A 28 13.63 -11.05 2.14
C LEU A 28 12.65 -12.23 2.10
N TYR A 29 11.73 -12.34 3.07
CA TYR A 29 10.78 -13.45 3.13
C TYR A 29 9.73 -13.38 2.00
N ALA A 30 9.28 -12.17 1.63
CA ALA A 30 8.36 -11.96 0.52
C ALA A 30 9.00 -12.30 -0.84
N SER A 31 10.26 -11.92 -1.04
CA SER A 31 11.01 -12.19 -2.28
C SER A 31 11.28 -13.69 -2.49
N LEU A 32 11.64 -14.41 -1.42
CA LEU A 32 11.91 -15.86 -1.49
C LEU A 32 10.66 -16.70 -1.79
N PHE A 33 9.49 -16.29 -1.28
CA PHE A 33 8.22 -16.97 -1.56
C PHE A 33 7.76 -16.79 -3.02
N SER A 34 8.06 -15.62 -3.61
CA SER A 34 7.69 -15.27 -4.98
C SER A 34 8.37 -16.11 -6.05
N SER A 35 9.63 -16.52 -5.82
CA SER A 35 10.41 -17.27 -6.81
C SER A 35 9.97 -18.74 -6.95
N ILE A 36 9.35 -19.32 -5.92
CA ILE A 36 9.02 -20.75 -5.87
C ILE A 36 7.58 -21.04 -6.35
N THR A 37 6.67 -20.06 -6.30
CA THR A 37 5.22 -20.33 -6.42
C THR A 37 4.46 -19.41 -7.39
N ASN A 38 5.15 -18.58 -8.20
CA ASN A 38 4.51 -17.52 -9.01
C ASN A 38 3.51 -16.67 -8.20
N THR A 39 3.82 -16.44 -6.92
CA THR A 39 2.96 -15.72 -5.98
C THR A 39 3.65 -14.43 -5.57
N LEU A 40 3.14 -13.29 -6.03
CA LEU A 40 3.61 -11.99 -5.59
C LEU A 40 2.88 -11.57 -4.31
N CYS A 41 3.59 -11.55 -3.19
CA CYS A 41 3.07 -10.95 -1.96
C CYS A 41 3.34 -9.44 -1.97
N VAL A 42 2.28 -8.64 -1.94
CA VAL A 42 2.36 -7.18 -1.82
C VAL A 42 1.94 -6.79 -0.41
N CYS A 43 2.91 -6.39 0.41
CA CYS A 43 2.66 -5.88 1.75
C CYS A 43 2.61 -4.34 1.71
N PHE A 44 1.43 -3.76 1.90
CA PHE A 44 1.29 -2.35 2.22
C PHE A 44 1.43 -2.18 3.72
N LEU A 45 2.67 -1.91 4.14
CA LEU A 45 2.98 -1.49 5.50
C LEU A 45 2.97 0.03 5.54
N GLU A 46 1.87 0.63 5.98
CA GLU A 46 1.94 1.99 6.49
C GLU A 46 2.57 1.90 7.88
N LYS A 47 3.83 2.31 8.00
CA LYS A 47 4.53 2.23 9.27
C LYS A 47 3.90 3.23 10.25
N LEU A 48 3.15 2.66 11.19
CA LEU A 48 2.63 3.32 12.39
C LEU A 48 3.76 3.96 13.20
N SER A 49 3.84 5.27 13.11
CA SER A 49 3.70 6.08 14.30
C SER A 49 3.25 7.44 13.79
N CYS A 50 2.06 7.87 14.18
CA CYS A 50 1.62 9.26 14.25
C CYS A 50 2.58 10.03 15.16
N LYS A 51 3.85 10.11 14.77
CA LYS A 51 4.89 10.83 15.49
C LYS A 51 4.48 12.29 15.44
N PHE A 52 4.65 12.96 16.56
CA PHE A 52 4.41 14.39 16.70
C PHE A 52 5.01 15.21 15.53
N ILE A 53 6.15 14.78 14.97
CA ILE A 53 6.78 15.43 13.81
C ILE A 53 5.87 15.42 12.57
N ILE A 54 5.24 14.29 12.23
CA ILE A 54 4.37 14.18 11.06
C ILE A 54 3.09 15.00 11.29
N LEU A 55 2.49 14.84 12.46
CA LEU A 55 1.29 15.59 12.84
C LEU A 55 1.55 17.10 12.75
N PHE A 56 2.64 17.59 13.33
CA PHE A 56 2.98 19.02 13.30
C PHE A 56 3.26 19.53 11.88
N SER A 57 3.97 18.74 11.08
CA SER A 57 4.30 19.10 9.69
C SER A 57 3.04 19.20 8.83
N LEU A 58 2.13 18.24 8.94
CA LEU A 58 0.87 18.24 8.21
C LEU A 58 -0.12 19.27 8.74
N SER A 59 -0.15 19.54 10.05
CA SER A 59 -0.92 20.67 10.59
C SER A 59 -0.40 22.00 10.03
N ARG A 60 0.92 22.16 9.88
CA ARG A 60 1.53 23.40 9.38
C ARG A 60 1.35 23.60 7.87
N SER A 61 1.35 22.52 7.09
CA SER A 61 0.94 22.59 5.67
C SER A 61 -0.57 22.76 5.49
N ARG A 62 -1.33 22.83 6.59
CA ARG A 62 -2.79 22.84 6.61
C ARG A 62 -3.34 21.61 5.86
N ALA A 63 -2.81 20.43 6.11
CA ALA A 63 -3.30 19.20 5.48
C ALA A 63 -4.30 18.42 6.36
N LEU A 64 -4.36 18.73 7.66
CA LEU A 64 -5.19 18.00 8.64
C LEU A 64 -6.45 18.77 9.06
N SER A 65 -7.53 18.04 9.34
CA SER A 65 -8.75 18.61 9.90
C SER A 65 -8.53 19.12 11.33
N THR A 66 -9.06 20.31 11.63
CA THR A 66 -9.00 20.94 12.96
C THR A 66 -10.38 21.29 13.51
N LYS A 67 -11.38 21.47 12.63
CA LYS A 67 -12.74 21.90 12.97
C LYS A 67 -13.53 20.87 13.80
N TYR A 68 -13.24 19.58 13.60
CA TYR A 68 -13.99 18.46 14.19
C TYR A 68 -13.28 17.81 15.38
N SER A 69 -12.48 18.58 16.12
CA SER A 69 -11.69 18.06 17.25
C SER A 69 -12.56 17.43 18.35
N SER A 70 -13.78 17.92 18.56
CA SER A 70 -14.76 17.39 19.51
C SER A 70 -15.71 16.33 18.93
N SER A 71 -15.78 16.19 17.61
CA SER A 71 -16.64 15.22 16.91
C SER A 71 -15.86 14.43 15.85
N GLN A 72 -14.83 13.71 16.29
CA GLN A 72 -13.88 12.99 15.43
C GLN A 72 -14.52 12.04 14.43
N GLN A 73 -15.61 11.36 14.82
CA GLN A 73 -16.34 10.42 13.95
C GLN A 73 -16.94 11.10 12.72
N GLU A 74 -17.18 12.41 12.79
CA GLU A 74 -17.74 13.18 11.70
C GLU A 74 -16.66 13.87 10.85
N ALA A 75 -15.38 13.79 11.21
CA ALA A 75 -14.33 14.59 10.60
C ALA A 75 -13.94 14.08 9.20
N SER A 76 -14.05 12.77 8.95
CA SER A 76 -13.78 12.18 7.63
C SER A 76 -15.05 12.23 6.77
N ARG A 77 -15.12 13.23 5.88
CA ARG A 77 -16.31 13.52 5.07
C ARG A 77 -15.93 13.91 3.62
N PRO A 78 -15.31 12.99 2.85
CA PRO A 78 -14.89 13.28 1.49
C PRO A 78 -16.10 13.70 0.62
N PHE A 79 -15.91 14.75 -0.17
CA PHE A 79 -16.91 15.33 -1.09
C PHE A 79 -18.11 16.02 -0.42
N ASP A 80 -18.12 16.18 0.90
CA ASP A 80 -19.15 16.93 1.61
C ASP A 80 -18.97 18.45 1.47
N CYS A 81 -20.06 19.23 1.50
CA CYS A 81 -19.97 20.70 1.48
C CYS A 81 -19.24 21.26 2.71
N GLY A 82 -19.37 20.58 3.86
CA GLY A 82 -18.65 20.89 5.09
C GLY A 82 -17.27 20.24 5.16
N GLN A 83 -16.77 19.61 4.09
CA GLN A 83 -15.44 19.00 4.10
C GLN A 83 -14.36 20.03 4.42
N GLU A 84 -13.39 19.61 5.21
CA GLU A 84 -12.23 20.42 5.52
C GLU A 84 -11.00 19.81 4.86
N ARG A 85 -10.33 18.92 5.60
CA ARG A 85 -9.02 18.35 5.31
C ARG A 85 -9.04 16.90 5.79
N PHE A 86 -8.03 16.10 5.45
CA PHE A 86 -8.06 14.68 5.79
C PHE A 86 -7.71 14.43 7.26
N LEU A 87 -8.11 13.27 7.77
CA LEU A 87 -7.65 12.73 9.06
C LEU A 87 -6.48 11.78 8.82
N ILE A 88 -5.50 11.82 9.71
CA ILE A 88 -4.42 10.83 9.70
C ILE A 88 -4.93 9.53 10.32
N GLY A 89 -4.71 8.42 9.62
CA GLY A 89 -5.04 7.08 10.06
C GLY A 89 -3.79 6.21 10.14
N GLU A 90 -3.93 5.08 10.81
CA GLU A 90 -2.87 4.09 10.96
C GLU A 90 -3.41 2.71 10.62
N GLY A 91 -2.63 1.91 9.88
CA GLY A 91 -3.07 0.59 9.46
C GLY A 91 -2.04 -0.14 8.61
N SER A 92 -2.31 -1.42 8.34
CA SER A 92 -1.52 -2.23 7.42
C SER A 92 -2.41 -3.19 6.66
N VAL A 93 -2.06 -3.47 5.41
CA VAL A 93 -2.79 -4.39 4.54
C VAL A 93 -1.80 -5.27 3.79
N VAL A 94 -2.10 -6.57 3.71
CA VAL A 94 -1.31 -7.52 2.92
C VAL A 94 -2.21 -8.14 1.87
N ILE A 95 -1.77 -8.06 0.61
CA ILE A 95 -2.47 -8.64 -0.53
C ILE A 95 -1.54 -9.69 -1.16
N VAL A 96 -2.08 -10.87 -1.44
CA VAL A 96 -1.36 -11.94 -2.12
C VAL A 96 -1.89 -12.03 -3.54
N LEU A 97 -1.08 -11.60 -4.50
CA LEU A 97 -1.35 -11.69 -5.92
C LEU A 97 -0.73 -12.97 -6.47
N GLN A 98 -1.44 -13.62 -7.39
CA GLN A 98 -0.98 -14.85 -7.99
C GLN A 98 -1.60 -15.00 -9.38
N GLU A 99 -0.92 -15.75 -10.23
CA GLU A 99 -1.49 -16.22 -11.49
C GLU A 99 -2.77 -17.03 -11.25
N ILE A 100 -3.83 -16.71 -12.03
CA ILE A 100 -5.18 -17.26 -11.84
C ILE A 100 -5.22 -18.78 -11.98
N GLU A 101 -4.50 -19.35 -12.94
CA GLU A 101 -4.48 -20.80 -13.18
C GLU A 101 -3.77 -21.55 -12.06
N HIS A 102 -2.72 -20.96 -11.49
CA HIS A 102 -2.05 -21.53 -10.31
C HIS A 102 -2.94 -21.45 -9.06
N ALA A 103 -3.66 -20.33 -8.89
CA ALA A 103 -4.61 -20.16 -7.79
C ALA A 103 -5.75 -21.20 -7.86
N LYS A 104 -6.30 -21.45 -9.05
CA LYS A 104 -7.33 -22.47 -9.28
C LYS A 104 -6.80 -23.88 -9.01
N LYS A 105 -5.61 -24.24 -9.50
CA LYS A 105 -5.00 -25.57 -9.30
C LYS A 105 -4.82 -25.92 -7.81
N ARG A 106 -4.48 -24.94 -6.97
CA ARG A 106 -4.37 -25.14 -5.51
C ARG A 106 -5.70 -24.99 -4.75
N GLY A 107 -6.81 -24.71 -5.44
CA GLY A 107 -8.13 -24.50 -4.82
C GLY A 107 -8.23 -23.23 -3.97
N ALA A 108 -7.46 -22.18 -4.30
CA ALA A 108 -7.50 -20.94 -3.55
C ALA A 108 -8.79 -20.15 -3.80
N LYS A 109 -9.31 -19.52 -2.74
CA LYS A 109 -10.39 -18.54 -2.88
C LYS A 109 -9.87 -17.29 -3.59
N VAL A 110 -10.43 -16.98 -4.76
CA VAL A 110 -10.15 -15.76 -5.51
C VAL A 110 -11.15 -14.68 -5.06
N TYR A 111 -10.64 -13.53 -4.60
CA TYR A 111 -11.47 -12.41 -4.16
C TYR A 111 -11.76 -11.42 -5.29
N ALA A 112 -10.75 -11.15 -6.12
CA ALA A 112 -10.82 -10.25 -7.25
C ALA A 112 -9.67 -10.55 -8.23
N GLU A 113 -9.76 -10.02 -9.44
CA GLU A 113 -8.72 -10.04 -10.45
C GLU A 113 -8.14 -8.64 -10.64
N LEU A 114 -6.81 -8.54 -10.76
CA LEU A 114 -6.14 -7.27 -11.05
C LEU A 114 -6.04 -7.08 -12.57
N CYS A 115 -7.05 -6.46 -13.16
CA CYS A 115 -7.17 -6.35 -14.63
C CYS A 115 -6.33 -5.22 -15.24
N GLY A 116 -5.92 -4.22 -14.46
CA GLY A 116 -5.20 -3.06 -14.99
C GLY A 116 -4.60 -2.20 -13.90
N TYR A 117 -3.50 -1.52 -14.24
CA TYR A 117 -2.81 -0.56 -13.38
C TYR A 117 -2.35 0.63 -14.22
N GLY A 118 -2.47 1.85 -13.69
CA GLY A 118 -2.13 3.06 -14.40
C GLY A 118 -1.45 4.08 -13.50
N ILE A 119 -0.41 4.70 -14.02
CA ILE A 119 0.30 5.82 -13.40
C ILE A 119 0.48 6.93 -14.42
N MET A 120 0.36 8.16 -13.95
CA MET A 120 0.65 9.31 -14.78
C MET A 120 2.18 9.49 -14.90
N LYS A 121 2.67 9.52 -16.15
CA LYS A 121 4.06 9.82 -16.48
C LYS A 121 4.08 11.10 -17.30
N SER A 122 4.72 12.16 -16.80
CA SER A 122 5.15 13.28 -17.65
C SER A 122 6.51 12.93 -18.26
N SER A 123 6.93 13.62 -19.33
CA SER A 123 7.96 13.21 -20.30
C SER A 123 9.29 12.67 -19.74
N TRP A 124 9.61 12.90 -18.46
CA TRP A 124 10.70 12.24 -17.72
C TRP A 124 10.41 11.95 -16.23
N HIS A 125 9.25 12.34 -15.69
CA HIS A 125 8.98 12.31 -14.24
C HIS A 125 7.62 11.69 -13.90
N LEU A 126 7.57 11.00 -12.76
CA LEU A 126 6.33 10.50 -12.18
C LEU A 126 5.65 11.66 -11.42
N GLY A 127 4.37 11.91 -11.68
CA GLY A 127 3.62 13.01 -11.05
C GLY A 127 3.29 14.16 -12.00
N ASP A 128 2.28 14.93 -11.63
CA ASP A 128 1.54 15.90 -12.47
C ASP A 128 2.35 17.11 -12.98
N ALA A 129 3.58 17.30 -12.48
CA ALA A 129 4.46 18.42 -12.82
C ALA A 129 3.80 19.81 -12.63
N HIS A 130 2.85 19.93 -11.70
CA HIS A 130 2.09 21.17 -11.48
C HIS A 130 2.59 21.97 -10.28
N HIS A 131 2.40 21.43 -9.08
CA HIS A 131 2.81 22.07 -7.83
C HIS A 131 3.18 20.99 -6.81
N ILE A 132 4.10 21.30 -5.90
CA ILE A 132 4.64 20.31 -4.95
C ILE A 132 3.57 19.70 -4.04
N THR A 133 2.46 20.39 -3.78
CA THR A 133 1.38 19.92 -2.89
C THR A 133 -0.05 20.18 -3.39
N GLN A 134 -0.22 20.98 -4.44
CA GLN A 134 -1.56 21.35 -4.92
C GLN A 134 -1.84 20.57 -6.19
N PRO A 135 -3.00 19.90 -6.27
CA PRO A 135 -3.41 19.26 -7.51
C PRO A 135 -3.74 20.31 -8.57
N PRO A 136 -3.54 20.03 -9.86
CA PRO A 136 -4.01 20.90 -10.94
C PRO A 136 -5.54 20.96 -10.95
N GLU A 137 -6.09 22.16 -11.17
CA GLU A 137 -7.55 22.39 -11.19
C GLU A 137 -8.29 21.53 -12.22
N ASP A 138 -7.62 21.22 -13.32
CA ASP A 138 -8.18 20.42 -14.41
C ASP A 138 -8.17 18.91 -14.16
N GLY A 139 -7.52 18.44 -13.08
CA GLY A 139 -7.44 17.03 -12.72
C GLY A 139 -6.80 16.13 -13.78
N LYS A 140 -6.09 16.70 -14.78
CA LYS A 140 -5.57 15.94 -15.94
C LYS A 140 -4.74 14.73 -15.55
N GLY A 141 -3.95 14.85 -14.48
CA GLY A 141 -3.11 13.74 -14.01
C GLY A 141 -3.91 12.52 -13.54
N ALA A 142 -5.01 12.75 -12.81
CA ALA A 142 -5.90 11.68 -12.37
C ALA A 142 -6.62 11.04 -13.56
N ILE A 143 -7.12 11.85 -14.50
CA ILE A 143 -7.79 11.38 -15.71
C ILE A 143 -6.86 10.47 -16.52
N LEU A 144 -5.64 10.92 -16.78
CA LEU A 144 -4.65 10.14 -17.54
C LEU A 144 -4.29 8.83 -16.84
N ALA A 145 -4.08 8.84 -15.52
CA ALA A 145 -3.79 7.62 -14.77
C ALA A 145 -4.94 6.60 -14.89
N MET A 146 -6.19 7.05 -14.78
CA MET A 146 -7.38 6.22 -14.96
C MET A 146 -7.48 5.70 -16.40
N SER A 147 -7.27 6.54 -17.42
CA SER A 147 -7.29 6.12 -18.82
C SER A 147 -6.19 5.10 -19.16
N VAL A 148 -5.00 5.21 -18.57
CA VAL A 148 -3.94 4.20 -18.72
C VAL A 148 -4.35 2.88 -18.06
N ALA A 149 -4.89 2.93 -16.84
CA ALA A 149 -5.35 1.73 -16.15
C ALA A 149 -6.43 1.00 -16.95
N LEU A 150 -7.41 1.74 -17.48
CA LEU A 150 -8.49 1.20 -18.31
C LEU A 150 -8.00 0.65 -19.64
N ARG A 151 -6.97 1.24 -20.27
CA ARG A 151 -6.36 0.68 -21.50
C ARG A 151 -5.67 -0.67 -21.28
N HIS A 152 -5.26 -0.98 -20.06
CA HIS A 152 -4.72 -2.30 -19.73
C HIS A 152 -5.81 -3.34 -19.46
N VAL A 153 -7.03 -2.90 -19.17
CA VAL A 153 -8.19 -3.77 -19.08
C VAL A 153 -8.64 -4.07 -20.51
N ASN A 154 -8.62 -5.35 -20.89
CA ASN A 154 -9.04 -5.83 -22.22
C ASN A 154 -10.42 -5.31 -22.63
#